data_AF-A0ABD0NZA6-F1
#
_entry.id   AF-A0ABD0NZA6-F1
#
_cell.length_a   1.000
_cell.length_b   1.000
_cell.length_c   1.000
_cell.angle_alpha   90.00
_cell.angle_beta   90.00
_cell.angle_gamma   90.00
#
_symmetry.space_group_name_H-M   'P 1'
#
loop_
_entity.id
_entity.type
_entity.pdbx_description
1 polymer ?
#
loop_
_entity_poly.entity_id
_entity_poly.type
_entity_poly.pdbx_seq_one_letter_code
_entity_poly.pdbx_strand_id
1 'polypeptide(L)'
;MVSLEGLSKVVDPSQLTPDFEGSLDYNHEEWIEIRVAFEDFTGNARHLLARLEEMQETVTRKDFPQDLEGARRMIEEHAALKKRVMKAPVEEVDSEGQRLLQRIQSSESYANRTVPVPPGQREGQGQPNADTQGLVPRISTLLEKLHSTRQNLHQAWHVRKLQLDQCFQLRLFEQDAEK
;
A
#
# COMPACT_ATOMS: atom_id res chain seq x y z
N MET A 1 -9.82 39.99 -17.93
CA MET A 1 -10.04 39.83 -16.48
C MET A 1 -11.26 38.95 -16.29
N VAL A 2 -11.15 37.89 -15.49
CA VAL A 2 -12.30 37.04 -15.14
C VAL A 2 -13.02 37.73 -13.99
N SER A 3 -14.30 38.06 -14.14
CA SER A 3 -15.16 38.56 -13.05
C SER A 3 -15.74 37.38 -12.26
N LEU A 4 -16.14 37.58 -10.99
CA LEU A 4 -16.82 36.54 -10.20
C LEU A 4 -18.07 36.01 -10.93
N GLU A 5 -18.87 36.90 -11.54
CA GLU A 5 -20.04 36.53 -12.36
C GLU A 5 -19.69 35.69 -13.61
N GLY A 6 -18.44 35.74 -14.07
CA GLY A 6 -17.94 34.92 -15.17
C GLY A 6 -17.49 33.53 -14.71
N LEU A 7 -17.09 33.38 -13.45
CA LEU A 7 -16.52 32.16 -12.90
C LEU A 7 -17.57 31.06 -12.75
N SER A 8 -18.75 31.39 -12.25
CA SER A 8 -19.89 30.46 -12.11
C SER A 8 -20.45 29.97 -13.45
N LYS A 9 -20.08 30.60 -14.57
CA LYS A 9 -20.43 30.14 -15.94
C LYS A 9 -19.52 29.02 -16.45
N VAL A 10 -18.37 28.82 -15.82
CA VAL A 10 -17.33 27.88 -16.26
C VAL A 10 -16.94 26.85 -15.19
N VAL A 11 -17.20 27.15 -13.92
CA VAL A 11 -16.95 26.26 -12.77
C VAL A 11 -18.23 26.15 -11.97
N ASP A 12 -18.59 24.92 -11.58
CA ASP A 12 -19.73 24.66 -10.71
C ASP A 12 -19.49 25.34 -9.33
N PRO A 13 -20.43 26.15 -8.81
CA PRO A 13 -20.29 26.79 -7.50
C PRO A 13 -19.99 25.82 -6.34
N SER A 14 -20.36 24.55 -6.46
CA SER A 14 -20.03 23.51 -5.47
C SER A 14 -18.54 23.15 -5.41
N GLN A 15 -17.75 23.56 -6.40
CA GLN A 15 -16.29 23.37 -6.46
C GLN A 15 -15.52 24.63 -6.04
N LEU A 16 -16.23 25.72 -5.76
CA LEU A 16 -15.65 27.00 -5.35
C LEU A 16 -15.75 27.14 -3.83
N THR A 17 -14.74 27.73 -3.21
CA THR A 17 -14.79 28.07 -1.77
C THR A 17 -15.69 29.28 -1.53
N PRO A 18 -16.11 29.56 -0.28
CA PRO A 18 -16.95 30.72 0.04
C PRO A 18 -16.36 32.07 -0.40
N ASP A 19 -15.02 32.19 -0.43
CA ASP A 19 -14.31 33.39 -0.91
C ASP A 19 -14.58 33.70 -2.40
N PHE A 20 -15.08 32.72 -3.15
CA PHE A 20 -15.45 32.81 -4.57
C PHE A 20 -16.95 32.58 -4.80
N GLU A 21 -17.81 32.87 -3.81
CA GLU A 21 -19.27 32.66 -3.87
C GLU A 21 -19.68 31.19 -4.10
N GLY A 22 -18.84 30.25 -3.67
CA GLY A 22 -19.12 28.82 -3.76
C GLY A 22 -19.55 28.16 -2.45
N SER A 23 -19.78 26.85 -2.51
CA SER A 23 -20.23 26.02 -1.39
C SER A 23 -19.27 24.90 -0.98
N LEU A 24 -18.04 24.91 -1.48
CA LEU A 24 -17.00 23.95 -1.09
C LEU A 24 -16.46 24.29 0.30
N ASP A 25 -16.65 23.38 1.26
CA ASP A 25 -16.13 23.50 2.63
C ASP A 25 -14.64 23.09 2.67
N TYR A 26 -13.78 23.96 2.13
CA TYR A 26 -12.34 23.70 2.06
C TYR A 26 -11.63 24.03 3.38
N ASN A 27 -11.02 23.01 3.99
CA ASN A 27 -10.12 23.17 5.12
C ASN A 27 -8.65 22.96 4.68
N HIS A 28 -7.86 24.04 4.72
CA HIS A 28 -6.46 24.01 4.31
C HIS A 28 -5.58 23.15 5.22
N GLU A 29 -5.79 23.23 6.53
CA GLU A 29 -5.02 22.48 7.52
C GLU A 29 -5.26 20.98 7.36
N GLU A 30 -6.53 20.58 7.22
CA GLU A 30 -6.89 19.18 6.96
C GLU A 30 -6.30 18.67 5.64
N TRP A 31 -6.38 19.48 4.58
CA TRP A 31 -5.81 19.11 3.28
C TRP A 31 -4.30 18.87 3.36
N ILE A 32 -3.55 19.75 4.03
CA ILE A 32 -2.11 19.58 4.26
C ILE A 32 -1.85 18.29 5.03
N GLU A 33 -2.54 18.07 6.15
CA GLU A 33 -2.29 16.90 6.98
C GLU A 33 -2.55 15.58 6.25
N ILE A 34 -3.62 15.50 5.44
CA ILE A 34 -3.90 14.33 4.60
C ILE A 34 -2.77 14.12 3.59
N ARG A 35 -2.28 15.20 2.98
CA ARG A 35 -1.20 15.12 1.98
C ARG A 35 0.13 14.68 2.58
N VAL A 36 0.51 15.22 3.73
CA VAL A 36 1.72 14.81 4.45
C VAL A 36 1.62 13.33 4.84
N ALA A 37 0.51 12.91 5.45
CA ALA A 37 0.29 11.51 5.81
C ALA A 37 0.31 10.57 4.59
N PHE A 38 -0.19 11.02 3.45
CA PHE A 38 -0.13 10.26 2.20
C PHE A 38 1.31 10.10 1.67
N GLU A 39 2.14 11.15 1.78
CA GLU A 39 3.54 11.11 1.35
C GLU A 39 4.37 10.18 2.23
N ASP A 40 4.21 10.27 3.55
CA ASP A 40 4.85 9.37 4.51
C ASP A 40 4.47 7.92 4.24
N PHE A 41 3.16 7.64 4.14
CA PHE A 41 2.65 6.31 3.79
C PHE A 41 3.23 5.79 2.48
N THR A 42 3.25 6.62 1.45
CA THR A 42 3.76 6.23 0.14
C THR A 42 5.26 5.92 0.19
N GLY A 43 6.03 6.71 0.94
CA GLY A 43 7.45 6.46 1.19
C GLY A 43 7.68 5.12 1.89
N ASN A 44 6.98 4.90 2.99
CA ASN A 44 7.06 3.67 3.79
C ASN A 44 6.66 2.44 2.97
N ALA A 45 5.52 2.50 2.26
CA ALA A 45 5.01 1.42 1.43
C ALA A 45 5.98 1.06 0.29
N ARG A 46 6.55 2.06 -0.40
CA ARG A 46 7.53 1.82 -1.47
C ARG A 46 8.81 1.20 -0.95
N HIS A 47 9.34 1.70 0.17
CA HIS A 47 10.53 1.14 0.78
C HIS A 47 10.32 -0.33 1.18
N LEU A 48 9.18 -0.63 1.80
CA LEU A 48 8.83 -1.99 2.19
C LEU A 48 8.61 -2.91 0.98
N LEU A 49 7.93 -2.42 -0.06
CA LEU A 49 7.74 -3.16 -1.31
C LEU A 49 9.08 -3.55 -1.96
N ALA A 50 10.00 -2.60 -2.10
CA ALA A 50 11.32 -2.87 -2.67
C ALA A 50 12.07 -3.97 -1.89
N ARG A 51 12.00 -3.91 -0.56
CA ARG A 51 12.61 -4.91 0.32
C ARG A 51 11.96 -6.29 0.18
N LEU A 52 10.64 -6.36 -0.01
CA LEU A 52 9.94 -7.63 -0.25
C LEU A 52 10.27 -8.20 -1.64
N GLU A 53 10.36 -7.35 -2.66
CA GLU A 53 10.74 -7.73 -4.04
C GLU A 53 12.18 -8.28 -4.08
N GLU A 54 13.13 -7.66 -3.38
CA GLU A 54 14.52 -8.18 -3.22
C GLU A 54 14.56 -9.57 -2.58
N MET A 55 13.77 -9.78 -1.52
CA MET A 55 13.66 -11.09 -0.87
C MET A 55 13.04 -12.12 -1.82
N GLN A 56 12.05 -11.72 -2.63
CA GLN A 56 11.42 -12.58 -3.61
C GLN A 56 12.39 -13.01 -4.70
N GLU A 57 13.21 -12.09 -5.22
CA GLU A 57 14.28 -12.41 -6.16
C GLU A 57 15.24 -13.45 -5.55
N THR A 58 15.65 -13.24 -4.30
CA THR A 58 16.55 -14.18 -3.59
C THR A 58 15.93 -15.57 -3.44
N VAL A 59 14.66 -15.67 -3.03
CA VAL A 59 13.95 -16.96 -2.84
C VAL A 59 13.74 -17.70 -4.16
N THR A 60 13.50 -16.97 -5.25
CA THR A 60 13.11 -17.56 -6.55
C THR A 60 14.30 -17.97 -7.42
N ARG A 61 15.54 -17.77 -6.95
CA ARG A 61 16.74 -18.24 -7.64
C ARG A 61 16.68 -19.76 -7.88
N LYS A 62 17.14 -20.17 -9.06
CA LYS A 62 17.07 -21.57 -9.54
C LYS A 62 18.41 -22.30 -9.46
N ASP A 63 19.40 -21.74 -8.78
CA ASP A 63 20.67 -22.41 -8.53
C ASP A 63 20.51 -23.54 -7.52
N PHE A 64 21.27 -24.61 -7.70
CA PHE A 64 21.33 -25.73 -6.78
C PHE A 64 22.79 -26.08 -6.49
N PRO A 65 23.11 -26.51 -5.26
CA PRO A 65 24.45 -26.92 -4.89
C PRO A 65 24.82 -28.28 -5.51
N GLN A 66 26.12 -28.46 -5.72
CA GLN A 66 26.68 -29.69 -6.29
C GLN A 66 27.06 -30.72 -5.23
N ASP A 67 27.16 -30.31 -3.97
CA ASP A 67 27.56 -31.12 -2.82
C ASP A 67 26.63 -30.92 -1.62
N LEU A 68 26.82 -31.77 -0.60
CA LEU A 68 26.02 -31.77 0.63
C LEU A 68 26.26 -30.52 1.50
N GLU A 69 27.49 -30.01 1.53
CA GLU A 69 27.82 -28.84 2.33
C GLU A 69 27.14 -27.58 1.79
N GLY A 70 27.17 -27.37 0.47
CA GLY A 70 26.46 -26.33 -0.23
C GLY A 70 24.93 -26.45 -0.06
N ALA A 71 24.39 -27.68 -0.11
CA ALA A 71 22.98 -27.93 0.18
C ALA A 71 22.59 -27.48 1.59
N ARG A 72 23.40 -27.83 2.58
CA ARG A 72 23.20 -27.42 3.97
C ARG A 72 23.26 -25.90 4.14
N ARG A 73 24.26 -25.24 3.54
CA ARG A 73 24.41 -23.78 3.58
C ARG A 73 23.19 -23.07 2.98
N MET A 74 22.72 -23.52 1.82
CA MET A 74 21.54 -22.93 1.18
C MET A 74 20.26 -23.10 2.00
N ILE A 75 20.09 -24.23 2.69
CA ILE A 75 18.97 -24.43 3.63
C ILE A 75 19.06 -23.45 4.81
N GLU A 76 20.25 -23.26 5.38
CA GLU A 76 20.49 -22.32 6.48
C GLU A 76 20.20 -20.86 6.06
N GLU A 77 20.68 -20.44 4.89
CA GLU A 77 20.38 -19.12 4.30
C GLU A 77 18.87 -18.94 4.06
N HIS A 78 18.20 -19.96 3.53
CA HIS A 78 16.76 -19.95 3.29
C HIS A 78 15.95 -19.82 4.61
N ALA A 79 16.40 -20.47 5.68
CA ALA A 79 15.81 -20.34 7.01
C ALA A 79 16.05 -18.95 7.62
N ALA A 80 17.23 -18.35 7.40
CA ALA A 80 17.51 -16.98 7.81
C ALA A 80 16.62 -15.97 7.08
N LEU A 81 16.37 -16.18 5.78
CA LEU A 81 15.48 -15.35 4.98
C LEU A 81 14.04 -15.38 5.51
N LYS A 82 13.54 -16.53 5.96
CA LYS A 82 12.23 -16.63 6.63
C LYS A 82 12.11 -15.66 7.81
N LYS A 83 13.15 -15.55 8.63
CA LYS A 83 13.18 -14.64 9.79
C LYS A 83 13.11 -13.17 9.34
N ARG A 84 13.77 -12.81 8.24
CA ARG A 84 13.71 -11.44 7.67
C ARG A 84 12.32 -11.10 7.15
N VAL A 85 11.63 -12.06 6.53
CA VAL A 85 10.25 -11.91 6.04
C VAL A 85 9.29 -11.68 7.21
N MET A 86 9.37 -12.48 8.27
CA MET A 86 8.50 -12.35 9.45
C MET A 86 8.73 -11.06 10.25
N LYS A 87 9.89 -10.41 10.09
CA LYS A 87 10.23 -9.12 10.73
C LYS A 87 9.95 -7.91 9.84
N ALA A 88 9.37 -8.10 8.65
CA ALA A 88 9.01 -6.99 7.78
C ALA A 88 7.77 -6.28 8.37
N PRO A 89 7.78 -4.95 8.56
CA PRO A 89 6.72 -4.21 9.25
C PRO A 89 5.49 -3.97 8.35
N VAL A 90 4.92 -5.03 7.80
CA VAL A 90 3.79 -4.96 6.86
C VAL A 90 2.54 -4.44 7.55
N GLU A 91 2.30 -4.87 8.78
CA GLU A 91 1.15 -4.50 9.60
C GLU A 91 1.16 -3.01 9.97
N GLU A 92 2.35 -2.42 10.13
CA GLU A 92 2.51 -0.99 10.44
C GLU A 92 2.09 -0.13 9.25
N VAL A 93 2.56 -0.46 8.04
CA VAL A 93 2.20 0.23 6.80
C VAL A 93 0.72 0.02 6.46
N ASP A 94 0.18 -1.18 6.70
CA ASP A 94 -1.25 -1.43 6.52
C ASP A 94 -2.08 -0.55 7.46
N SER A 95 -1.71 -0.50 8.74
CA SER A 95 -2.39 0.34 9.74
C SER A 95 -2.29 1.84 9.41
N GLU A 96 -1.17 2.29 8.82
CA GLU A 96 -1.02 3.65 8.32
C GLU A 96 -1.98 3.94 7.16
N GLY A 97 -2.02 3.05 6.15
CA GLY A 97 -2.93 3.17 5.00
C GLY A 97 -4.41 3.13 5.39
N GLN A 98 -4.80 2.24 6.30
CA GLN A 98 -6.19 2.15 6.79
C GLN A 98 -6.61 3.40 7.56
N ARG A 99 -5.74 3.94 8.42
CA ARG A 99 -6.01 5.20 9.13
C ARG A 99 -6.17 6.37 8.17
N LEU A 100 -5.35 6.43 7.12
CA LEU A 100 -5.45 7.47 6.09
C LEU A 100 -6.76 7.36 5.30
N LEU A 101 -7.17 6.15 4.91
CA LEU A 101 -8.46 5.92 4.25
C LEU A 101 -9.65 6.34 5.13
N GLN A 102 -9.63 5.94 6.40
CA GLN A 102 -10.66 6.34 7.36
C GLN A 102 -10.73 7.85 7.55
N ARG A 103 -9.57 8.53 7.57
CA ARG A 103 -9.50 9.98 7.70
C ARG A 103 -10.11 10.67 6.48
N ILE A 104 -9.79 10.23 5.27
CA ILE A 104 -10.38 10.76 4.03
C ILE A 104 -11.90 10.58 4.04
N GLN A 105 -12.40 9.39 4.38
CA GLN A 105 -13.84 9.10 4.47
C GLN A 105 -14.56 9.89 5.58
N SER A 106 -13.86 10.16 6.70
CA SER A 106 -14.43 10.93 7.82
C SER A 106 -14.57 12.40 7.47
N SER A 107 -13.62 12.98 6.71
CA SER A 107 -13.71 14.33 6.16
C SER A 107 -15.00 14.51 5.34
N GLU A 108 -15.37 13.50 4.54
CA GLU A 108 -16.65 13.48 3.79
C GLU A 108 -17.88 13.49 4.70
N SER A 109 -17.79 12.83 5.86
CA SER A 109 -18.90 12.66 6.80
C SER A 109 -19.21 13.94 7.58
N TYR A 110 -18.20 14.78 7.83
CA TYR A 110 -18.37 16.07 8.52
C TYR A 110 -18.99 17.14 7.61
N ALA A 111 -18.58 17.21 6.34
CA ALA A 111 -19.20 18.10 5.34
C ALA A 111 -20.72 17.87 5.18
N ASN A 112 -21.20 16.67 5.53
CA ASN A 112 -22.61 16.29 5.41
C ASN A 112 -23.43 16.47 6.72
N ARG A 113 -22.81 16.83 7.85
CA ARG A 113 -23.46 16.86 9.18
C ARG A 113 -23.57 18.23 9.85
N THR A 114 -22.79 19.23 9.45
CA THR A 114 -22.67 20.49 10.20
C THR A 114 -23.86 21.44 10.05
N VAL A 115 -24.82 21.17 9.15
CA VAL A 115 -25.98 22.06 8.94
C VAL A 115 -27.30 21.28 9.02
N PRO A 116 -28.16 21.52 10.02
CA PRO A 116 -29.57 21.11 9.96
C PRO A 116 -30.26 21.93 8.87
N VAL A 117 -30.32 21.40 7.64
CA VAL A 117 -30.95 22.09 6.52
C VAL A 117 -32.47 21.86 6.54
N PRO A 118 -33.30 22.91 6.38
CA PRO A 118 -34.75 22.78 6.21
C PRO A 118 -35.11 21.90 5.00
N PRO A 119 -36.30 21.26 4.97
CA PRO A 119 -36.71 20.46 3.82
C PRO A 119 -36.86 21.37 2.58
N GLY A 120 -35.92 21.29 1.63
CA GLY A 120 -35.98 22.04 0.37
C GLY A 120 -34.63 22.49 -0.24
N GLN A 121 -33.53 22.51 0.52
CA GLN A 121 -32.20 22.96 0.04
C GLN A 121 -31.14 21.84 0.04
N ARG A 122 -31.54 20.59 -0.27
CA ARG A 122 -30.61 19.44 -0.27
C ARG A 122 -29.62 19.41 -1.44
N GLU A 123 -29.73 20.35 -2.39
CA GLU A 123 -29.04 20.26 -3.69
C GLU A 123 -27.56 20.69 -3.67
N GLY A 124 -27.04 21.19 -2.53
CA GLY A 124 -25.66 21.66 -2.38
C GLY A 124 -24.88 20.95 -1.27
N GLN A 125 -25.05 19.64 -1.10
CA GLN A 125 -24.20 18.86 -0.19
C GLN A 125 -22.74 18.98 -0.65
N GLY A 126 -21.86 19.44 0.25
CA GLY A 126 -20.45 19.70 -0.01
C GLY A 126 -19.81 18.52 -0.74
N GLN A 127 -19.37 18.76 -1.97
CA GLN A 127 -18.69 17.72 -2.73
C GLN A 127 -17.41 17.34 -2.00
N PRO A 128 -17.11 16.03 -1.89
CA PRO A 128 -15.84 15.60 -1.32
C PRO A 128 -14.71 16.21 -2.14
N ASN A 129 -13.66 16.68 -1.47
CA ASN A 129 -12.53 17.31 -2.16
C ASN A 129 -11.96 16.31 -3.19
N ALA A 130 -12.14 16.59 -4.48
CA ALA A 130 -11.74 15.70 -5.58
C ALA A 130 -10.26 15.31 -5.50
N ASP A 131 -9.43 16.18 -4.95
CA ASP A 131 -8.01 15.95 -4.74
C ASP A 131 -7.72 14.83 -3.72
N THR A 132 -8.40 14.84 -2.57
CA THR A 132 -8.23 13.81 -1.53
C THR A 132 -8.89 12.50 -1.95
N GLN A 133 -10.01 12.57 -2.68
CA GLN A 133 -10.65 11.39 -3.30
C GLN A 133 -9.73 10.67 -4.29
N GLY A 134 -8.94 11.43 -5.07
CA GLY A 134 -7.94 10.86 -5.97
C GLY A 134 -6.84 10.04 -5.26
N LEU A 135 -6.68 10.19 -3.95
CA LEU A 135 -5.68 9.43 -3.17
C LEU A 135 -6.19 8.05 -2.77
N VAL A 136 -7.50 7.88 -2.55
CA VAL A 136 -8.12 6.60 -2.13
C VAL A 136 -7.70 5.42 -3.02
N PRO A 137 -7.87 5.46 -4.36
CA PRO A 137 -7.45 4.33 -5.21
C PRO A 137 -5.94 4.10 -5.14
N ARG A 138 -5.13 5.15 -4.98
CA ARG A 138 -3.66 5.03 -4.91
C ARG A 138 -3.22 4.33 -3.62
N ILE A 139 -3.85 4.64 -2.49
CA ILE A 139 -3.61 3.97 -1.20
C ILE A 139 -4.00 2.50 -1.32
N SER A 140 -5.21 2.22 -1.80
CA SER A 140 -5.72 0.86 -1.96
C SER A 140 -4.84 0.01 -2.88
N THR A 141 -4.39 0.55 -4.03
CA THR A 141 -3.48 -0.16 -4.94
C THR A 141 -2.12 -0.46 -4.29
N LEU A 142 -1.57 0.46 -3.50
CA LEU A 142 -0.31 0.21 -2.79
C LEU A 142 -0.45 -0.90 -1.74
N LEU A 143 -1.53 -0.87 -0.95
CA LEU A 143 -1.83 -1.92 0.03
C LEU A 143 -2.04 -3.28 -0.65
N GLU A 144 -2.81 -3.33 -1.73
CA GLU A 144 -3.03 -4.55 -2.52
C GLU A 144 -1.72 -5.11 -3.06
N LYS A 145 -0.86 -4.25 -3.66
CA LYS A 145 0.44 -4.68 -4.17
C LYS A 145 1.31 -5.24 -3.03
N LEU A 146 1.33 -4.58 -1.88
CA LEU A 146 2.13 -5.00 -0.73
C LEU A 146 1.66 -6.37 -0.17
N HIS A 147 0.35 -6.57 -0.06
CA HIS A 147 -0.25 -7.84 0.33
C HIS A 147 0.04 -8.96 -0.68
N SER A 148 -0.13 -8.68 -1.97
CA SER A 148 0.15 -9.63 -3.05
C SER A 148 1.62 -10.05 -3.06
N THR A 149 2.56 -9.10 -2.99
CA THR A 149 4.00 -9.40 -2.93
C THR A 149 4.35 -10.22 -1.70
N ARG A 150 3.80 -9.90 -0.52
CA ARG A 150 3.99 -10.71 0.70
C ARG A 150 3.50 -12.14 0.51
N GLN A 151 2.29 -12.32 -0.03
CA GLN A 151 1.72 -13.64 -0.27
C GLN A 151 2.55 -14.44 -1.28
N ASN A 152 2.96 -13.81 -2.38
CA ASN A 152 3.81 -14.43 -3.40
C ASN A 152 5.16 -14.85 -2.81
N LEU A 153 5.76 -14.03 -1.96
CA LEU A 153 7.00 -14.36 -1.24
C LEU A 153 6.83 -15.57 -0.33
N HIS A 154 5.73 -15.66 0.43
CA HIS A 154 5.43 -16.84 1.26
C HIS A 154 5.28 -18.12 0.45
N GLN A 155 4.62 -18.05 -0.72
CA GLN A 155 4.45 -19.20 -1.61
C GLN A 155 5.77 -19.61 -2.25
N ALA A 156 6.51 -18.66 -2.81
CA ALA A 156 7.83 -18.90 -3.38
C ALA A 156 8.77 -19.53 -2.33
N TRP A 157 8.67 -19.09 -1.07
CA TRP A 157 9.45 -19.65 0.02
C TRP A 157 9.13 -21.12 0.26
N HIS A 158 7.84 -21.50 0.31
CA HIS A 158 7.45 -22.90 0.48
C HIS A 158 7.93 -23.79 -0.67
N VAL A 159 7.79 -23.30 -1.90
CA VAL A 159 8.28 -24.02 -3.09
C VAL A 159 9.79 -24.20 -3.03
N ARG A 160 10.53 -23.13 -2.70
CA ARG A 160 11.99 -23.18 -2.62
C ARG A 160 12.46 -24.11 -1.50
N LYS A 161 11.76 -24.15 -0.37
CA LYS A 161 12.05 -25.10 0.71
C LYS A 161 11.99 -26.54 0.21
N LEU A 162 10.90 -26.92 -0.45
CA LEU A 162 10.73 -28.27 -0.99
C LEU A 162 11.84 -28.64 -1.97
N GLN A 163 12.20 -27.70 -2.85
CA GLN A 163 13.29 -27.88 -3.81
C GLN A 163 14.64 -28.10 -3.14
N LEU A 164 14.96 -27.32 -2.10
CA LEU A 164 16.22 -27.48 -1.36
C LEU A 164 16.26 -28.81 -0.58
N ASP A 165 15.14 -29.21 0.02
CA ASP A 165 15.01 -30.49 0.73
C ASP A 165 15.22 -31.67 -0.24
N GLN A 166 14.61 -31.62 -1.43
CA GLN A 166 14.80 -32.63 -2.49
C GLN A 166 16.25 -32.66 -3.00
N CYS A 167 16.85 -31.49 -3.21
CA CYS A 167 18.25 -31.41 -3.65
C CYS A 167 19.19 -32.01 -2.60
N PHE A 168 18.98 -31.70 -1.32
CA PHE A 168 19.76 -32.30 -0.24
C PHE A 168 19.62 -33.83 -0.20
N GLN A 169 18.39 -34.36 -0.33
CA GLN A 169 18.15 -35.80 -0.38
C GLN A 169 18.84 -36.47 -1.57
N LEU A 170 18.82 -35.84 -2.75
CA LEU A 170 19.51 -36.35 -3.93
C LEU A 170 21.02 -36.43 -3.69
N ARG A 171 21.63 -35.38 -3.13
CA ARG A 171 23.07 -35.36 -2.81
C ARG A 171 23.44 -36.40 -1.77
N LEU A 172 22.58 -36.65 -0.79
CA LEU A 172 22.79 -37.68 0.22
C LEU A 172 22.79 -39.07 -0.42
N PHE A 173 21.83 -39.32 -1.30
CA PHE A 173 21.75 -40.56 -2.07
C PHE A 173 22.98 -40.78 -2.96
N GLU A 174 23.41 -39.76 -3.70
CA GLU A 174 24.61 -39.81 -4.55
C GLU A 174 25.85 -40.17 -3.72
N GLN A 175 26.06 -39.52 -2.57
CA GLN A 175 27.17 -39.83 -1.68
C GLN A 175 27.14 -41.26 -1.14
N ASP A 176 25.94 -41.78 -0.81
CA ASP A 176 25.80 -43.14 -0.30
C ASP A 176 25.97 -44.21 -1.40
N ALA A 177 25.65 -43.89 -2.66
CA ALA A 177 25.84 -44.78 -3.79
C ALA A 177 27.31 -44.86 -4.25
N GLU A 178 28.12 -43.84 -3.96
CA GLU A 178 29.56 -43.79 -4.25
C GLU A 178 30.43 -44.50 -3.19
N LYS A 179 29.85 -44.95 -2.08
CA LYS A 179 30.53 -45.74 -1.02
C LYS A 179 30.42 -47.24 -1.27
#